data_AF-A0A6N2K9K5-F1
#
_entry.id   AF-A0A6N2K9K5-F1
#
_cell.length_a   1.000
_cell.length_b   1.000
_cell.length_c   1.000
_cell.angle_alpha   90.00
_cell.angle_beta   90.00
_cell.angle_gamma   90.00
#
_symmetry.space_group_name_H-M   'P 1'
#
loop_
_entity.id
_entity.type
_entity.pdbx_description
1 polymer ?
#
loop_
_entity_poly.entity_id
_entity_poly.type
_entity_poly.pdbx_seq_one_letter_code
_entity_poly.pdbx_strand_id
1 'polypeptide(L)'
;MSILRMNNSVLYTEARLTPLSLTYYVPCLANGNYSVKLHFAEIVIRGNRSYYSLGRRVFDVYIQNIVVLKDFNIVTKAGGVDKIW
;
A
#
# COMPACT_ATOMS: atom_id res chain seq x y z
N MET A 1 -4.61 -15.97 -7.42
CA MET A 1 -5.75 -16.04 -6.49
C MET A 1 -5.42 -15.27 -5.23
N SER A 2 -6.23 -14.26 -4.86
CA SER A 2 -6.06 -13.52 -3.60
C SER A 2 -6.35 -14.43 -2.40
N ILE A 3 -5.50 -14.38 -1.38
CA ILE A 3 -5.69 -15.13 -0.11
C ILE A 3 -6.63 -14.35 0.84
N LEU A 4 -6.92 -13.09 0.52
CA LEU A 4 -7.77 -12.22 1.31
C LEU A 4 -9.25 -12.63 1.18
N ARG A 5 -9.85 -13.05 2.30
CA ARG A 5 -11.27 -13.43 2.37
C ARG A 5 -12.16 -12.24 2.73
N MET A 6 -12.46 -11.41 1.73
CA MET A 6 -13.37 -10.27 1.88
C MET A 6 -13.99 -9.83 0.55
N ASN A 7 -15.01 -8.97 0.62
CA ASN A 7 -15.57 -8.32 -0.57
C ASN A 7 -14.50 -7.47 -1.28
N ASN A 8 -14.45 -7.55 -2.61
CA ASN A 8 -13.47 -6.87 -3.48
C ASN A 8 -12.01 -7.30 -3.26
N SER A 9 -11.75 -8.53 -2.80
CA SER A 9 -10.40 -9.09 -2.65
C SER A 9 -9.56 -9.07 -3.94
N VAL A 10 -10.22 -8.98 -5.10
CA VAL A 10 -9.60 -8.82 -6.43
C VAL A 10 -8.77 -7.54 -6.53
N LEU A 11 -9.12 -6.47 -5.81
CA LEU A 11 -8.32 -5.23 -5.80
C LEU A 11 -6.92 -5.41 -5.18
N TYR A 12 -6.72 -6.53 -4.47
CA TYR A 12 -5.50 -6.84 -3.73
C TYR A 12 -4.82 -8.10 -4.26
N THR A 13 -5.05 -8.47 -5.52
CA THR A 13 -4.33 -9.57 -6.19
C THR A 13 -3.01 -9.12 -6.78
N GLU A 14 -2.87 -7.83 -7.09
CA GLU A 14 -1.73 -7.26 -7.78
C GLU A 14 -1.26 -5.98 -7.09
N ALA A 15 0.03 -5.68 -7.24
CA ALA A 15 0.64 -4.48 -6.71
C ALA A 15 1.64 -3.92 -7.72
N ARG A 16 1.73 -2.58 -7.81
CA ARG A 16 2.84 -1.91 -8.49
C ARG A 16 4.00 -1.83 -7.51
N LEU A 17 5.18 -2.29 -7.94
CA LEU A 17 6.37 -2.35 -7.10
C LEU A 17 7.49 -1.51 -7.73
N THR A 18 8.10 -0.67 -6.91
CA THR A 18 9.29 0.13 -7.28
C THR A 18 10.19 0.26 -6.06
N PRO A 19 11.52 0.12 -6.21
CA PRO A 19 12.46 0.29 -5.10
C PRO A 19 12.69 1.77 -4.73
N LEU A 20 12.23 2.71 -5.55
CA LEU A 20 12.44 4.15 -5.36
C LEU A 20 11.15 4.86 -4.94
N SER A 21 10.33 5.25 -5.91
CA SER A 21 9.10 6.02 -5.67
C SER A 21 8.07 5.76 -6.76
N LEU A 22 6.79 5.88 -6.40
CA LEU A 22 5.67 5.79 -7.33
C LEU A 22 4.83 7.06 -7.23
N THR A 23 4.62 7.72 -8.36
CA THR A 23 3.86 8.98 -8.42
C THR A 23 2.62 8.78 -9.26
N TYR A 24 1.47 9.21 -8.73
CA TYR A 24 0.20 9.18 -9.41
C TYR A 24 -0.28 10.60 -9.69
N TYR A 25 -0.66 10.86 -10.93
CA TYR A 25 -1.26 12.11 -11.35
C TYR A 25 -2.75 11.87 -11.63
N VAL A 26 -3.59 12.72 -11.05
CA VAL A 26 -5.03 12.73 -11.31
C VAL A 26 -5.34 14.06 -12.00
N PRO A 27 -5.28 14.12 -13.34
CA PRO A 27 -5.54 15.35 -14.08
C PRO A 27 -7.04 15.69 -14.08
N CYS A 28 -7.36 16.92 -14.47
CA CYS A 28 -8.74 17.39 -14.70
C CYS A 28 -9.65 17.39 -13.46
N LEU A 29 -9.09 17.47 -12.26
CA LEU A 29 -9.87 17.75 -11.05
C LEU A 29 -10.31 19.21 -11.04
N ALA A 30 -11.58 19.44 -10.70
CA ALA A 30 -12.09 20.78 -10.46
C ALA A 30 -11.49 21.34 -9.16
N ASN A 31 -11.54 22.66 -8.99
CA ASN A 31 -11.13 23.27 -7.73
C ASN A 31 -12.10 22.85 -6.62
N GLY A 32 -11.59 22.17 -5.60
CA GLY A 32 -12.40 21.69 -4.49
C GLY A 32 -11.62 20.79 -3.54
N ASN A 33 -12.30 20.38 -2.48
CA ASN A 33 -11.75 19.46 -1.49
C ASN A 33 -12.03 18.02 -1.91
N TYR A 34 -10.99 17.18 -1.84
CA TYR A 34 -11.08 15.78 -2.19
C TYR A 34 -10.64 14.88 -1.03
N SER A 35 -11.41 13.83 -0.81
CA SER A 35 -11.01 12.76 0.11
C SER A 35 -10.19 11.73 -0.65
N VAL A 36 -8.92 11.60 -0.30
CA VAL A 36 -8.04 10.57 -0.85
C VAL A 36 -8.05 9.37 0.08
N LYS A 37 -8.44 8.21 -0.45
CA LYS A 37 -8.36 6.93 0.26
C LYS A 37 -7.31 6.05 -0.40
N LEU A 38 -6.28 5.69 0.38
CA LEU A 38 -5.22 4.79 -0.05
C LEU A 38 -5.47 3.42 0.58
N HIS A 39 -5.29 2.39 -0.23
CA HIS A 39 -5.47 1.00 0.18
C HIS A 39 -4.13 0.29 0.07
N PHE A 40 -3.67 -0.30 1.18
CA PHE A 40 -2.39 -1.01 1.21
C PHE A 40 -2.57 -2.45 1.69
N ALA A 41 -1.83 -3.36 1.07
CA ALA A 41 -1.68 -4.74 1.52
C ALA A 41 -0.28 -5.23 1.16
N GLU A 42 0.38 -5.93 2.08
CA GLU A 42 1.56 -6.73 1.74
C GLU A 42 1.11 -8.09 1.21
N ILE A 43 1.37 -8.33 -0.07
CA ILE A 43 0.95 -9.55 -0.77
C ILE A 43 2.13 -10.35 -1.34
N VAL A 44 3.37 -9.86 -1.19
CA VAL A 44 4.58 -10.45 -1.79
C VAL A 44 5.55 -10.94 -0.72
N ILE A 45 5.86 -10.11 0.28
CA ILE A 45 6.74 -10.44 1.42
C ILE A 45 5.92 -11.25 2.43
N ARG A 46 5.77 -12.55 2.16
CA ARG A 46 5.01 -13.49 3.00
C ARG A 46 5.89 -14.22 4.01
N GLY A 47 5.32 -14.48 5.19
CA GLY A 47 5.96 -15.11 6.36
C GLY A 47 6.28 -16.60 6.25
N ASN A 48 6.68 -17.08 5.07
CA ASN A 48 7.38 -18.36 4.93
C ASN A 48 8.77 -18.23 5.61
N ARG A 49 9.32 -19.30 6.20
CA ARG A 49 10.71 -19.38 6.70
C ARG A 49 11.74 -19.26 5.56
N SER A 50 11.73 -18.15 4.86
CA SER A 50 12.62 -17.79 3.76
C SER A 50 13.15 -16.37 4.00
N TYR A 51 14.26 -16.04 3.35
CA TYR A 51 14.86 -14.69 3.38
C TYR A 51 13.85 -13.59 3.09
N TYR A 52 12.85 -13.86 2.24
CA TYR A 52 11.77 -12.93 1.91
C TYR A 52 10.96 -12.47 3.12
N SER A 53 10.87 -13.25 4.21
CA SER A 53 10.12 -12.87 5.43
C SER A 53 10.78 -11.79 6.27
N LEU A 54 12.07 -11.51 6.05
CA LEU A 54 12.80 -10.45 6.76
C LEU A 54 12.56 -9.07 6.15
N GLY A 55 12.06 -9.03 4.91
CA GLY A 55 11.80 -7.79 4.19
C GLY A 55 10.70 -6.97 4.85
N ARG A 56 10.83 -5.64 4.80
CA ARG A 56 9.82 -4.69 5.25
C ARG A 56 9.62 -3.65 4.17
N ARG A 57 8.36 -3.25 3.94
CA ARG A 57 8.05 -2.06 3.16
C ARG A 57 7.70 -0.93 4.10
N VAL A 58 8.57 0.04 4.12
CA VAL A 58 8.43 1.29 4.87
C VAL A 58 8.70 2.40 3.88
N PHE A 59 7.76 3.33 3.76
CA PHE A 59 7.86 4.45 2.84
C PHE A 59 7.07 5.64 3.36
N ASP A 60 7.36 6.82 2.81
CA ASP A 60 6.58 8.01 3.05
C ASP A 60 5.49 8.16 1.98
N VAL A 61 4.36 8.74 2.36
CA VAL A 61 3.29 9.12 1.43
C VAL A 61 3.20 10.64 1.38
N TYR A 62 3.28 11.16 0.16
CA TYR A 62 3.14 12.57 -0.14
C TYR A 62 1.83 12.81 -0.88
N ILE A 63 1.07 13.82 -0.47
CA ILE A 63 -0.07 14.37 -1.23
C ILE A 63 0.23 15.83 -1.49
N GLN A 64 0.30 16.23 -2.77
CA GLN A 64 0.64 17.61 -3.17
C GLN A 64 1.90 18.14 -2.46
N ASN A 65 2.96 17.33 -2.43
CA ASN A 65 4.25 17.61 -1.82
C ASN A 65 4.26 17.72 -0.29
N ILE A 66 3.14 17.42 0.37
CA ILE A 66 3.04 17.37 1.84
C ILE A 66 3.14 15.93 2.29
N VAL A 67 4.04 15.64 3.23
CA VAL A 67 4.14 14.32 3.88
C VAL A 67 2.88 14.11 4.73
N VAL A 68 2.03 13.17 4.33
CA VAL A 68 0.80 12.82 5.07
C VAL A 68 0.96 11.56 5.92
N LEU A 69 1.83 10.65 5.50
CA LEU A 69 2.23 9.48 6.28
C LEU A 69 3.75 9.38 6.19
N LYS A 70 4.41 9.32 7.34
CA LYS A 70 5.87 9.17 7.45
C LYS A 70 6.22 7.80 8.00
N ASP A 71 7.29 7.20 7.49
CA ASP A 71 7.80 5.89 7.92
C ASP A 71 6.68 4.83 7.94
N PHE A 72 5.82 4.86 6.91
CA PHE A 72 4.60 4.07 6.87
C PHE A 72 4.90 2.59 6.60
N ASN A 73 4.81 1.78 7.65
CA ASN A 73 4.94 0.33 7.57
C ASN A 73 3.57 -0.32 7.33
N ILE A 74 3.35 -0.82 6.12
CA ILE A 74 2.07 -1.42 5.70
C ILE A 74 1.68 -2.63 6.57
N VAL A 75 2.63 -3.49 6.92
CA VAL A 75 2.37 -4.73 7.65
C VAL A 75 1.94 -4.42 9.08
N THR A 76 2.66 -3.51 9.75
CA THR A 76 2.32 -3.09 11.11
C THR A 76 0.97 -2.40 11.15
N LYS A 77 0.67 -1.55 10.16
CA LYS A 77 -0.56 -0.77 10.09
C LYS A 77 -1.79 -1.63 9.77
N ALA A 78 -1.65 -2.61 8.88
CA ALA A 78 -2.69 -3.59 8.58
C ALA A 78 -2.83 -4.68 9.67
N GLY A 79 -1.89 -4.76 10.62
CA GLY A 79 -1.87 -5.77 11.67
C GLY A 79 -1.44 -7.16 11.19
N GLY A 80 -0.70 -7.25 10.09
CA GLY A 80 -0.19 -8.50 9.52
C GLY A 80 -0.04 -8.47 7.99
N VAL A 81 0.62 -9.51 7.48
CA VAL A 81 0.68 -9.82 6.04
C VAL A 81 -0.66 -10.38 5.59
N ASP A 82 -1.04 -10.17 4.33
CA ASP A 82 -2.36 -10.55 3.82
C ASP A 82 -3.48 -9.97 4.73
N LYS A 83 -3.29 -8.71 5.15
CA LYS A 83 -4.32 -7.86 5.76
C LYS A 83 -4.31 -6.50 5.08
N ILE A 84 -5.40 -5.76 5.24
CA ILE A 84 -5.57 -4.45 4.62
C ILE A 84 -5.51 -3.36 5.68
N TRP A 85 -4.90 -2.25 5.28
CA TRP A 85 -5.05 -0.96 5.93
C TRP A 85 -5.91 -0.04 5.04
#